data_AF-A0AAV6AAQ1-F1
#
_entry.id   AF-A0AAV6AAQ1-F1
#
_cell.length_a   1.000
_cell.length_b   1.000
_cell.length_c   1.000
_cell.angle_alpha   90.00
_cell.angle_beta   90.00
_cell.angle_gamma   90.00
#
_symmetry.space_group_name_H-M   'P 1'
#
loop_
_entity.id
_entity.type
_entity.pdbx_description
1 polymer ?
#
loop_
_entity_poly.entity_id
_entity_poly.type
_entity_poly.pdbx_seq_one_letter_code
_entity_poly.pdbx_strand_id
1 'polypeptide(L)' 'FSGAAVGGLGEKDVLLKGSPSAVAAQAQDAVRQSGGTGVVVAPGCVLPLATSDENLEAAIRGVRG' A
#
# COMPACT_ATOMS: atom_id res chain seq x y z
N PHE A 1 11.16 -2.79 -19.49
CA PHE A 1 9.93 -3.56 -19.21
C PHE A 1 8.75 -2.59 -19.33
N SER A 2 7.67 -2.96 -20.01
CA SER A 2 6.50 -2.09 -20.25
C SER A 2 5.26 -2.48 -19.41
N GLY A 3 5.41 -3.41 -18.48
CA GLY A 3 4.33 -3.81 -17.58
C GLY A 3 4.30 -2.99 -16.30
N ALA A 4 3.36 -3.35 -15.41
CA ALA A 4 3.24 -2.78 -14.08
C ALA A 4 3.46 -3.86 -13.01
N ALA A 5 4.02 -3.45 -11.87
CA ALA A 5 4.02 -4.25 -10.65
C ALA A 5 2.73 -3.97 -9.85
N VAL A 6 2.15 -5.02 -9.26
CA VAL A 6 0.99 -4.90 -8.36
C VAL A 6 1.43 -5.36 -6.97
N GLY A 7 1.34 -4.49 -5.98
CA GLY A 7 1.80 -4.79 -4.62
C GLY A 7 2.32 -3.55 -3.88
N GLY A 8 3.15 -3.78 -2.86
CA GLY A 8 3.77 -2.71 -2.07
C GLY A 8 3.21 -2.53 -0.66
N LEU A 9 2.14 -3.24 -0.30
CA LEU A 9 1.58 -3.24 1.06
C LEU A 9 1.68 -4.64 1.68
N GLY A 10 2.20 -4.71 2.90
CA GLY A 10 2.27 -5.97 3.66
C GLY A 10 0.94 -6.32 4.31
N GLU A 11 0.24 -7.35 3.84
CA GLU A 11 -1.13 -7.64 4.26
C GLU A 11 -1.25 -8.13 5.71
N LYS A 12 -0.36 -9.01 6.17
CA LYS A 12 -0.44 -9.64 7.51
C LYS A 12 0.13 -8.77 8.63
N ASP A 13 0.97 -7.81 8.27
CA ASP A 13 1.74 -7.02 9.22
C ASP A 13 1.29 -5.56 9.19
N VAL A 14 1.54 -4.83 8.10
CA VAL A 14 1.31 -3.38 8.07
C VAL A 14 -0.17 -3.05 7.91
N LEU A 15 -0.89 -3.70 6.98
CA LEU A 15 -2.33 -3.45 6.81
C LEU A 15 -3.16 -3.94 7.99
N LEU A 16 -2.85 -5.12 8.53
CA LEU A 16 -3.64 -5.72 9.60
C LEU A 16 -3.29 -5.22 11.00
N LYS A 17 -2.00 -4.95 11.28
CA LYS A 17 -1.50 -4.67 12.64
C LYS A 17 -0.74 -3.36 12.77
N GLY A 18 -0.43 -2.70 11.64
CA GLY A 18 0.33 -1.45 11.62
C GLY A 18 -0.52 -0.24 11.98
N SER A 19 0.17 0.89 12.20
CA SER A 19 -0.48 2.19 12.33
C SER A 19 -0.84 2.77 10.95
N PRO A 20 -1.83 3.69 10.87
CA PRO A 20 -2.14 4.41 9.65
C PRO A 20 -0.90 5.09 9.01
N SER A 21 -0.01 5.64 9.84
CA SER A 21 1.25 6.25 9.36
C SER A 21 2.19 5.24 8.69
N ALA A 22 2.27 4.00 9.21
CA ALA A 22 3.09 2.95 8.61
C ALA A 22 2.52 2.48 7.27
N VAL A 23 1.19 2.39 7.16
CA VAL A 23 0.50 2.05 5.91
C VAL A 23 0.75 3.12 4.85
N ALA A 24 0.56 4.40 5.19
CA ALA A 24 0.81 5.51 4.28
C ALA A 24 2.29 5.54 3.83
N ALA A 25 3.23 5.28 4.74
CA ALA A 25 4.66 5.23 4.42
C ALA A 25 4.99 4.10 3.42
N GLN A 26 4.40 2.90 3.57
CA GLN A 26 4.60 1.82 2.59
C GLN A 26 4.00 2.16 1.22
N ALA A 27 2.81 2.75 1.20
CA ALA A 27 2.18 3.18 -0.04
C ALA A 27 3.05 4.22 -0.79
N GLN A 28 3.55 5.23 -0.08
CA GLN A 28 4.46 6.24 -0.61
C GLN A 28 5.77 5.62 -1.11
N ASP A 29 6.32 4.67 -0.35
CA ASP A 29 7.56 3.99 -0.72
C ASP A 29 7.40 3.15 -1.99
N ALA A 30 6.28 2.43 -2.15
CA ALA A 30 5.99 1.68 -3.37
C ALA A 30 5.92 2.60 -4.61
N VAL A 31 5.26 3.75 -4.48
CA VAL A 31 5.23 4.78 -5.53
C VAL A 31 6.64 5.30 -5.82
N ARG A 32 7.41 5.64 -4.78
CA ARG A 32 8.78 6.15 -4.89
C ARG A 32 9.72 5.16 -5.60
N GLN A 33 9.69 3.89 -5.23
CA GLN A 33 10.54 2.84 -5.83
C GLN A 33 10.25 2.65 -7.33
N SER A 34 9.01 2.87 -7.76
CA SER A 34 8.61 2.78 -9.18
C SER A 34 8.85 4.06 -9.98
N GLY A 35 9.26 5.16 -9.33
CA GLY A 35 9.30 6.48 -9.98
C GLY A 35 7.90 7.00 -10.36
N GLY A 36 6.85 6.50 -9.72
CA GLY A 36 5.46 6.89 -9.93
C GLY A 36 4.79 6.33 -11.19
N THR A 37 5.46 5.48 -11.97
CA THR A 37 4.88 4.87 -13.18
C THR A 37 5.12 3.36 -13.19
N GLY A 38 4.16 2.58 -13.71
CA GLY A 38 4.28 1.13 -13.75
C GLY A 38 4.08 0.44 -12.40
N VAL A 39 3.27 1.05 -11.50
CA VAL A 39 2.88 0.46 -10.22
C VAL A 39 1.37 0.59 -10.00
N VAL A 40 0.77 -0.46 -9.43
CA VAL A 40 -0.55 -0.43 -8.81
C VAL A 40 -0.35 -0.82 -7.35
N VAL A 41 -0.51 0.15 -6.44
CA VAL A 41 -0.32 -0.09 -5.01
C VAL A 41 -1.46 -0.97 -4.49
N ALA A 42 -1.10 -2.14 -3.96
CA ALA A 42 -2.03 -3.14 -3.47
C ALA A 42 -1.38 -4.02 -2.39
N PRO A 43 -2.18 -4.81 -1.63
CA PRO A 43 -1.63 -5.90 -0.84
C PRO A 43 -0.88 -6.91 -1.72
N GLY A 44 0.13 -7.59 -1.17
CA GLY A 44 0.84 -8.66 -1.88
C GLY A 44 0.01 -9.92 -2.13
N CYS A 45 -1.09 -10.06 -1.39
CA CYS A 45 -2.06 -11.15 -1.52
C CYS A 45 -3.48 -10.57 -1.44
N VAL A 46 -4.33 -11.12 -0.55
CA VAL A 46 -5.68 -10.63 -0.30
C VAL A 46 -5.70 -9.57 0.79
N LEU A 47 -6.67 -8.65 0.73
CA LEU A 47 -6.96 -7.73 1.83
C LEU A 47 -7.59 -8.51 3.01
N PRO A 48 -6.99 -8.49 4.21
CA PRO A 48 -7.60 -9.11 5.38
C PRO A 48 -8.90 -8.41 5.76
N LEU A 49 -9.95 -9.19 6.05
CA LEU A 49 -11.27 -8.64 6.43
C LEU A 49 -11.24 -7.85 7.75
N ALA A 50 -10.23 -8.08 8.58
CA ALA A 50 -10.06 -7.40 9.86
C ALA A 50 -9.20 -6.11 9.76
N THR A 51 -8.80 -5.70 8.54
CA THR A 51 -8.12 -4.42 8.34
C THR A 51 -9.05 -3.26 8.71
N SER A 52 -8.54 -2.31 9.50
CA SER A 52 -9.31 -1.14 9.93
C SER A 52 -9.53 -0.14 8.79
N ASP A 53 -10.66 0.56 8.83
CA ASP A 53 -10.96 1.64 7.87
C ASP A 53 -9.88 2.74 7.89
N GLU A 54 -9.30 3.04 9.06
CA GLU A 54 -8.20 4.01 9.17
C GLU A 54 -6.96 3.59 8.37
N ASN A 55 -6.63 2.29 8.38
CA ASN A 55 -5.52 1.77 7.59
C ASN A 55 -5.85 1.78 6.09
N LEU A 56 -7.10 1.51 5.70
CA LEU A 56 -7.53 1.61 4.29
C LEU A 56 -7.43 3.06 3.79
N GLU A 57 -7.95 4.02 4.55
CA GLU A 57 -7.87 5.45 4.26
C GLU A 57 -6.42 5.93 4.17
N ALA A 58 -5.54 5.44 5.05
CA ALA A 58 -4.13 5.78 5.02
C ALA A 58 -3.41 5.26 3.78
N ALA A 59 -3.75 4.05 3.30
CA ALA A 59 -3.22 3.52 2.05
C ALA A 59 -3.61 4.42 0.86
N ILE A 60 -4.86 4.86 0.80
CA ILE A 60 -5.37 5.75 -0.24
C ILE A 60 -4.68 7.12 -0.17
N ARG A 61 -4.57 7.71 1.02
CA ARG A 61 -3.90 9.00 1.22
C ARG A 61 -2.42 8.94 0.84
N GLY A 62 -1.75 7.82 1.12
CA GLY A 62 -0.34 7.61 0.80
C GLY A 62 -0.01 7.70 -0.69
N VAL A 63 -0.99 7.47 -1.58
CA VAL A 63 -0.79 7.54 -3.05
C VAL A 63 -1.39 8.78 -3.71
N ARG A 64 -2.14 9.61 -2.99
CA ARG A 64 -2.83 10.80 -3.52
C ARG A 64 -2.02 12.10 -3.39
N GLY A 65 -0.73 12.01 -3.09
CA GLY A 65 0.20 13.15 -2.93
C GLY A 65 0.85 13.59 -4.23
#